data_AF-A0A540MCS6-F1
#
_entry.id   AF-A0A540MCS6-F1
#
_cell.length_a   1.000
_cell.length_b   1.000
_cell.length_c   1.000
_cell.angle_alpha   90.00
_cell.angle_beta   90.00
_cell.angle_gamma   90.00
#
_symmetry.space_group_name_H-M   'P 1'
#
loop_
_entity.id
_entity.type
_entity.pdbx_description
1 polymer ?
#
loop_
_entity_poly.entity_id
_entity_poly.type
_entity_poly.pdbx_seq_one_letter_code
_entity_poly.pdbx_strand_id
1 'polypeptide(L)'
;MKKKKDEVKEKLIQEAHEGTIFDSIQVPLEDEFGIMAENLGRKGKSVNGVGLFLCTDTFSCVSSMASSYELTDMRDQIKILSNGFLKLQKENEQLIALLDNETLA
;
A
#
# COMPACT_ATOMS: atom_id res chain seq x y z
N MET A 1 -18.57 -13.86 -7.52
CA MET A 1 -19.56 -12.81 -7.83
C MET A 1 -20.97 -13.40 -7.95
N LYS A 2 -21.25 -14.22 -8.98
CA LYS A 2 -22.61 -14.79 -9.21
C LYS A 2 -23.22 -15.46 -7.97
N LYS A 3 -22.52 -16.40 -7.34
CA LYS A 3 -22.97 -17.09 -6.11
C LYS A 3 -23.40 -16.16 -4.96
N LYS A 4 -22.67 -15.06 -4.72
CA LYS A 4 -23.00 -14.10 -3.64
C LYS A 4 -24.21 -13.23 -3.98
N LYS A 5 -24.32 -12.85 -5.25
CA LYS A 5 -25.49 -12.10 -5.76
C LYS A 5 -26.75 -12.98 -5.67
N ASP A 6 -26.63 -14.26 -6.00
CA ASP A 6 -27.73 -15.21 -5.91
C ASP A 6 -28.17 -15.43 -4.44
N GLU A 7 -27.23 -15.51 -3.49
CA GLU A 7 -27.53 -15.64 -2.06
C GLU A 7 -28.25 -14.41 -1.48
N VAL A 8 -27.82 -13.20 -1.83
CA VAL A 8 -28.51 -11.96 -1.41
C VAL A 8 -29.90 -11.89 -2.03
N LYS A 9 -30.03 -12.26 -3.31
CA LYS A 9 -31.32 -12.29 -3.99
C LYS A 9 -32.28 -13.30 -3.34
N GLU A 10 -31.80 -14.47 -2.92
CA GLU A 10 -32.61 -15.48 -2.24
C GLU A 10 -33.16 -14.99 -0.90
N LYS A 11 -32.36 -14.26 -0.11
CA LYS A 11 -32.81 -13.65 1.15
C LYS A 11 -33.89 -12.59 0.90
N LEU A 12 -33.69 -11.74 -0.12
CA LEU A 12 -34.69 -10.74 -0.52
C LEU A 12 -35.99 -11.37 -1.01
N ILE A 13 -35.91 -12.53 -1.68
CA ILE A 13 -37.07 -13.31 -2.09
C ILE A 13 -37.85 -13.84 -0.88
N GLN A 14 -37.15 -14.29 0.16
CA GLN A 14 -37.79 -14.80 1.39
C GLN A 14 -38.41 -13.69 2.25
N GLU A 15 -37.81 -12.49 2.25
CA GLU A 15 -38.31 -11.33 3.01
C GLU A 15 -39.39 -10.52 2.26
N ALA A 16 -39.58 -10.78 0.96
CA ALA A 16 -40.54 -10.05 0.16
C ALA A 16 -41.99 -10.33 0.60
N HIS A 17 -42.82 -9.28 0.57
CA HIS A 17 -44.23 -9.40 0.90
C HIS A 17 -44.93 -10.37 -0.07
N GLU A 18 -45.87 -11.14 0.47
CA GLU A 18 -46.68 -12.09 -0.29
C GLU A 18 -47.38 -11.38 -1.47
N GLY A 19 -47.16 -11.88 -2.69
CA GLY A 19 -47.62 -11.26 -3.94
C GLY A 19 -46.54 -10.50 -4.73
N THR A 20 -45.32 -10.36 -4.20
CA THR A 20 -44.18 -9.78 -4.95
C THR A 20 -43.72 -10.75 -6.04
N ILE A 21 -43.60 -10.26 -7.28
CA ILE A 21 -43.09 -11.06 -8.40
C ILE A 21 -41.60 -11.30 -8.19
N PHE A 22 -41.17 -12.56 -8.07
CA PHE A 22 -39.77 -12.90 -7.78
C PHE A 22 -38.77 -12.36 -8.81
N ASP A 23 -39.19 -12.24 -10.07
CA ASP A 23 -38.36 -11.69 -11.14
C ASP A 23 -38.15 -10.17 -11.03
N SER A 24 -38.99 -9.44 -10.29
CA SER A 24 -38.80 -8.00 -10.06
C SER A 24 -37.86 -7.69 -8.89
N ILE A 25 -37.47 -8.70 -8.10
CA ILE A 25 -36.57 -8.53 -6.96
C ILE A 25 -35.13 -8.37 -7.48
N GLN A 26 -34.56 -7.19 -7.27
CA GLN A 26 -33.19 -6.86 -7.62
C GLN A 26 -32.34 -6.70 -6.35
N VAL A 27 -31.07 -7.07 -6.46
CA VAL A 27 -30.10 -6.82 -5.40
C VAL A 27 -29.86 -5.31 -5.33
N PRO A 28 -29.96 -4.69 -4.14
CA PRO A 28 -29.64 -3.28 -3.95
C PRO A 28 -28.24 -2.92 -4.44
N LEU A 29 -28.07 -1.69 -4.91
CA LEU A 29 -26.79 -1.21 -5.45
C LEU A 29 -25.69 -1.30 -4.39
N GLU A 30 -25.99 -0.97 -3.14
CA GLU A 30 -25.06 -1.01 -2.01
C GLU A 30 -24.50 -2.43 -1.80
N ASP A 31 -25.36 -3.45 -1.86
CA ASP A 31 -24.97 -4.85 -1.75
C ASP A 31 -24.18 -5.31 -2.98
N GLU A 32 -24.56 -4.86 -4.17
CA GLU A 32 -23.83 -5.15 -5.41
C GLU A 32 -22.41 -4.53 -5.38
N PHE A 33 -22.28 -3.29 -4.92
CA PHE A 33 -20.99 -2.64 -4.70
C PHE A 33 -20.16 -3.36 -3.64
N GLY A 34 -20.77 -3.80 -2.54
CA GLY A 34 -20.10 -4.61 -1.52
C GLY A 34 -19.55 -5.93 -2.08
N ILE A 35 -20.37 -6.65 -2.85
CA ILE A 35 -19.96 -7.91 -3.51
C ILE A 35 -18.84 -7.65 -4.52
N MET A 36 -18.91 -6.56 -5.28
CA MET A 36 -17.86 -6.18 -6.25
C MET A 36 -16.56 -5.80 -5.55
N ALA A 37 -16.61 -4.94 -4.53
CA ALA A 37 -15.46 -4.50 -3.76
C ALA A 37 -14.75 -5.69 -3.10
N GLU A 38 -15.50 -6.66 -2.55
CA GLU A 38 -14.91 -7.86 -1.94
C GLU A 38 -14.31 -8.83 -2.96
N ASN A 39 -14.77 -8.83 -4.21
CA ASN A 39 -14.25 -9.71 -5.26
C ASN A 39 -13.10 -9.08 -6.05
N LEU A 40 -13.18 -7.79 -6.31
CA LEU A 40 -12.19 -7.01 -7.06
C LEU A 40 -11.08 -6.51 -6.15
N GLY A 41 -11.44 -6.09 -4.94
CA GLY A 41 -10.51 -5.75 -3.88
C GLY A 41 -9.71 -6.95 -3.40
N ARG A 42 -10.20 -8.19 -3.49
CA ARG A 42 -9.32 -9.35 -3.29
C ARG A 42 -8.25 -9.54 -4.36
N LYS A 43 -8.50 -9.04 -5.57
CA LYS A 43 -7.68 -9.34 -6.74
C LYS A 43 -6.91 -8.12 -7.28
N GLY A 44 -7.03 -6.96 -6.64
CA GLY A 44 -6.42 -5.70 -7.09
C GLY A 44 -6.84 -5.31 -8.51
N LYS A 45 -8.11 -5.47 -8.87
CA LYS A 45 -8.60 -5.27 -10.24
C LYS A 45 -9.24 -3.90 -10.44
N SER A 46 -9.09 -3.33 -11.64
CA SER A 46 -9.85 -2.15 -12.07
C SER A 46 -11.14 -2.53 -12.77
N VAL A 47 -12.15 -1.67 -12.63
CA VAL A 47 -13.38 -1.72 -13.43
C VAL A 47 -13.47 -0.43 -14.24
N ASN A 48 -13.69 -0.57 -15.53
CA ASN A 48 -13.83 0.56 -16.43
C ASN A 48 -14.99 1.47 -15.99
N GLY A 49 -14.72 2.76 -15.80
CA GLY A 49 -15.70 3.75 -15.32
C GLY A 49 -15.91 3.82 -13.80
N VAL A 50 -15.35 2.90 -13.01
CA VAL A 50 -15.49 2.89 -11.53
C VAL A 50 -14.14 3.08 -10.83
N GLY A 51 -13.03 2.79 -11.51
CA GLY A 51 -11.67 2.99 -10.99
C GLY A 51 -11.00 1.71 -10.50
N LEU A 52 -9.93 1.86 -9.72
CA LEU A 52 -9.09 0.77 -9.23
C LEU A 52 -9.53 0.34 -7.83
N PHE A 53 -9.74 -0.96 -7.60
CA PHE A 53 -9.99 -1.50 -6.26
C PHE A 53 -8.65 -1.91 -5.63
N LEU A 54 -8.34 -1.38 -4.44
CA LEU A 54 -7.14 -1.76 -3.69
C LEU A 54 -7.17 -3.25 -3.32
N CYS A 55 -6.01 -3.91 -3.44
CA CYS A 55 -5.89 -5.31 -3.03
C CYS A 55 -5.94 -5.43 -1.50
N THR A 56 -6.95 -6.11 -0.94
CA THR A 56 -7.12 -6.33 0.51
C THR A 56 -6.85 -7.77 0.93
N ASP A 57 -6.50 -8.67 0.01
CA ASP A 57 -6.10 -10.04 0.36
C ASP A 57 -4.76 -10.00 1.09
N THR A 58 -4.90 -9.98 2.42
CA THR A 58 -3.86 -10.03 3.45
C THR A 58 -2.92 -8.84 3.50
N PHE A 59 -2.66 -8.41 4.73
CA PHE A 59 -1.50 -7.64 5.16
C PHE A 59 -0.17 -8.37 4.86
N SER A 60 0.03 -8.84 3.63
CA SER A 60 1.37 -8.81 3.08
C SER A 60 1.47 -7.42 2.47
N CYS A 61 1.92 -6.48 3.29
CA CYS A 61 2.83 -5.50 2.76
C CYS A 61 3.89 -6.34 2.02
N VAL A 62 3.70 -6.53 0.71
CA VAL A 62 4.80 -6.88 -0.16
C VAL A 62 5.61 -5.59 -0.12
N SER A 63 6.41 -5.47 0.94
CA SER A 63 7.66 -4.77 0.92
C SER A 63 8.31 -5.34 -0.32
N SER A 64 8.16 -4.64 -1.44
CA SER A 64 8.91 -4.93 -2.65
C SER A 64 10.34 -5.00 -2.18
N MET A 65 10.90 -6.22 -2.09
CA MET A 65 12.28 -6.36 -1.71
C MET A 65 13.05 -5.53 -2.71
N ALA A 66 13.74 -4.49 -2.22
CA ALA A 66 14.55 -3.64 -3.06
C ALA A 66 15.39 -4.56 -3.95
N SER A 67 15.36 -4.29 -5.26
CA SER A 67 16.11 -5.06 -6.22
C SER A 67 17.59 -5.08 -5.82
N SER A 68 18.32 -6.13 -6.21
CA SER A 68 19.75 -6.22 -5.92
C SER A 68 20.53 -5.00 -6.42
N TYR A 69 20.04 -4.34 -7.48
CA TYR A 69 20.57 -3.08 -7.99
C TYR A 69 20.33 -1.91 -7.03
N GLU A 70 19.09 -1.69 -6.59
CA GLU A 70 18.76 -0.65 -5.61
C GLU A 70 19.53 -0.83 -4.29
N LEU A 71 19.71 -2.08 -3.83
CA LEU A 71 20.51 -2.37 -2.64
C LEU A 71 22.01 -2.09 -2.84
N THR A 72 22.53 -2.31 -4.03
CA THR A 72 23.94 -2.03 -4.36
C THR A 72 24.17 -0.52 -4.45
N ASP A 73 23.25 0.20 -5.11
CA ASP A 73 23.29 1.66 -5.21
C ASP A 73 23.20 2.33 -3.82
N MET A 74 22.27 1.88 -2.98
CA MET A 74 22.16 2.35 -1.59
C MET A 74 23.44 2.07 -0.78
N ARG A 75 24.05 0.89 -0.97
CA ARG A 75 25.32 0.55 -0.30
C ARG A 75 26.45 1.48 -0.72
N ASP A 76 26.54 1.80 -2.01
CA ASP A 76 27.56 2.69 -2.55
C ASP A 76 27.36 4.12 -2.05
N GLN A 77 26.12 4.62 -2.02
CA GLN A 77 25.79 5.92 -1.43
C GLN A 77 26.17 5.99 0.06
N ILE A 78 25.85 4.96 0.84
CA ILE A 78 26.23 4.87 2.27
C ILE A 78 27.76 4.92 2.44
N LYS A 79 28.50 4.25 1.54
CA LYS A 79 29.97 4.23 1.58
C LYS A 79 30.57 5.60 1.27
N ILE A 80 30.03 6.31 0.27
CA ILE A 80 30.44 7.68 -0.07
C ILE A 80 30.18 8.60 1.13
N LEU A 81 28.99 8.52 1.73
CA LEU A 81 28.62 9.34 2.88
C LEU A 81 29.54 9.06 4.09
N SER A 82 29.83 7.78 4.35
CA SER A 82 30.71 7.37 5.46
C SER A 82 32.12 7.93 5.28
N ASN A 83 32.67 7.87 4.07
CA ASN A 83 33.98 8.44 3.77
C ASN A 83 34.00 9.97 3.92
N GLY A 84 32.94 10.64 3.45
CA GLY A 84 32.78 12.09 3.61
C GLY A 84 32.72 12.52 5.08
N PHE A 85 31.96 11.79 5.89
CA PHE A 85 31.86 12.03 7.32
C PHE A 85 33.22 11.90 8.02
N LEU A 86 34.00 10.87 7.69
CA LEU A 86 35.32 10.64 8.27
C LEU A 86 36.31 11.77 7.94
N LYS A 87 36.22 12.30 6.71
CA LYS A 87 37.02 13.45 6.26
C LYS A 87 36.64 14.72 7.03
N LEU A 88 35.35 15.01 7.16
CA LEU A 88 34.84 16.15 7.90
C LEU A 88 35.18 16.07 9.39
N GLN A 89 35.10 14.89 9.99
CA GLN A 89 35.50 14.68 11.38
C GLN A 89 36.98 15.06 11.59
N LYS A 90 37.87 14.56 10.72
CA LYS A 90 39.29 14.86 10.78
C LYS A 90 39.57 16.37 10.60
N GLU A 91 38.91 17.00 9.64
CA GLU A 91 39.04 18.45 9.41
C GLU A 91 38.55 19.26 10.63
N ASN A 92 37.46 18.82 11.26
CA ASN A 92 36.93 19.46 12.46
C ASN A 92 37.90 19.32 13.65
N GLU A 93 38.46 18.13 13.87
CA GLU A 93 39.48 17.90 14.91
C GLU A 93 40.73 18.78 14.69
N GLN A 94 41.15 18.97 13.43
CA GLN A 94 42.25 19.87 13.08
C GLN A 94 41.92 21.34 13.36
N LEU A 95 40.70 21.78 13.05
CA LEU A 95 40.25 23.14 13.32
C LEU A 95 40.16 23.42 14.83
N ILE A 96 39.64 22.47 15.61
CA ILE A 96 39.60 22.57 17.08
C ILE A 96 41.02 22.70 17.63
N ALA A 97 41.94 21.84 17.20
CA ALA A 97 43.33 21.91 17.64
C ALA A 97 44.01 23.23 17.24
N LEU A 98 43.68 23.80 16.09
CA LEU A 98 44.20 25.11 15.68
C LEU A 98 43.64 26.24 16.56
N LEU A 99 42.34 26.21 16.85
CA LEU A 99 41.67 27.18 17.72
C LEU A 99 42.23 27.16 19.14
N ASP A 100 42.47 25.97 19.70
CA ASP A 100 43.05 25.78 21.04
C ASP A 100 44.48 26.33 21.12
N ASN A 101 45.27 26.21 20.05
CA ASN A 101 46.62 26.78 19.99
C ASN A 101 46.61 28.31 19.83
N GLU A 102 45.61 28.87 19.14
CA GLU A 102 45.47 30.31 18.93
C GLU A 102 44.91 31.05 20.17
N THR A 103 44.14 30.36 21.02
CA THR A 103 43.64 30.91 22.29
C THR A 103 44.66 30.84 23.44
N LEU A 104 45.76 30.10 23.27
CA LEU A 104 46.86 29.98 24.25
C LEU A 104 48.08 30.88 23.92
N ALA A 105 48.07 31.60 22.81
CA ALA A 105 49.10 32.56 22.38
C ALA A 105 48.71 34.00 22.75
#